data_AF-V4H8W1-F1
#
_entry.id   AF-V4H8W1-F1
#
_cell.length_a   1.000
_cell.length_b   1.000
_cell.length_c   1.000
_cell.angle_alpha   90.00
_cell.angle_beta   90.00
_cell.angle_gamma   90.00
#
_symmetry.space_group_name_H-M   'P 1'
#
loop_
_entity.id
_entity.type
_entity.pdbx_description
1 polymer ?
#
loop_
_entity_poly.entity_id
_entity_poly.type
_entity_poly.pdbx_seq_one_letter_code
_entity_poly.pdbx_strand_id
1 'polypeptide(L)' 'MARPWADLYDNVAPTTVIVVGFLLLIFPEPATSALGAGLLLFGAAWWFYEWQGGY' A
#
# COMPACT_ATOMS: atom_id res chain seq x y z
N MET A 1 3.85 0.81 26.49
CA MET A 1 3.06 1.94 25.97
C MET A 1 2.77 1.66 24.52
N ALA A 2 1.49 1.52 24.14
CA ALA A 2 1.10 1.50 22.73
C ALA A 2 1.47 2.85 22.11
N ARG A 3 2.01 2.85 20.88
CA ARG A 3 2.32 4.07 20.14
C ARG A 3 1.20 4.29 19.14
N PRO A 4 0.13 5.02 19.50
CA PRO A 4 -1.07 5.14 18.66
C PRO A 4 -0.79 5.67 17.24
N TRP A 5 0.29 6.43 17.07
CA TRP A 5 0.74 6.90 15.76
C TRP A 5 1.41 5.83 14.89
N ALA A 6 2.11 4.87 15.51
CA ALA A 6 2.67 3.73 14.80
C ALA A 6 1.53 2.82 14.34
N ASP A 7 0.60 2.50 15.25
CA ASP A 7 -0.58 1.69 14.91
C ASP A 7 -1.40 2.33 13.78
N LEU A 8 -1.60 3.66 13.81
CA LEU A 8 -2.30 4.36 12.72
C LEU A 8 -1.55 4.24 11.39
N TYR A 9 -0.22 4.37 11.41
CA TYR A 9 0.61 4.31 10.22
C TYR A 9 0.60 2.91 9.59
N ASP A 10 0.80 1.87 10.40
CA ASP A 10 0.83 0.47 9.96
C ASP A 10 -0.50 0.03 9.34
N ASN A 11 -1.62 0.61 9.79
CA ASN A 11 -2.94 0.37 9.20
C ASN A 11 -3.20 1.19 7.92
N VAL A 12 -2.79 2.46 7.87
CA VAL A 12 -3.18 3.39 6.79
C VAL A 12 -2.20 3.37 5.61
N ALA A 13 -0.91 3.16 5.86
CA ALA A 13 0.12 3.13 4.83
C ALA A 13 -0.14 2.09 3.73
N PRO A 14 -0.34 0.79 4.03
CA PRO A 14 -0.59 -0.22 2.99
C PRO A 14 -1.86 0.08 2.19
N THR A 15 -2.93 0.53 2.86
CA THR A 15 -4.19 0.94 2.21
C THR A 15 -3.98 2.09 1.22
N THR A 16 -3.21 3.11 1.63
CA THR A 16 -2.95 4.29 0.80
C THR A 16 -2.16 3.93 -0.45
N VAL A 17 -1.16 3.07 -0.30
CA VAL A 17 -0.33 2.57 -1.41
C VAL A 17 -1.18 1.82 -2.44
N ILE A 18 -2.11 0.96 -1.98
CA ILE A 18 -3.05 0.24 -2.86
C ILE A 18 -3.92 1.23 -3.65
N VAL A 19 -4.49 2.23 -2.97
CA VAL A 19 -5.35 3.23 -3.63
C VAL A 19 -4.58 4.01 -4.68
N VAL A 20 -3.37 4.48 -4.37
CA VAL A 20 -2.52 5.19 -5.34
C VAL A 20 -2.19 4.29 -6.53
N GLY A 21 -1.77 3.04 -6.29
CA GLY A 21 -1.48 2.09 -7.35
C GLY A 21 -2.69 1.82 -8.27
N PHE A 22 -3.89 1.73 -7.70
CA PHE A 22 -5.15 1.58 -8.43
C PHE A 22 -5.44 2.78 -9.33
N LEU A 23 -5.28 3.99 -8.81
CA LEU A 23 -5.49 5.22 -9.58
C LEU A 23 -4.53 5.30 -10.77
N LEU A 24 -3.26 4.91 -10.59
CA LEU A 24 -2.27 4.88 -11.66
C LEU A 24 -2.55 3.81 -12.74
N LEU A 25 -3.31 2.76 -12.42
CA LEU A 25 -3.81 1.82 -13.43
C LEU A 25 -5.01 2.39 -14.20
N ILE A 26 -5.91 3.12 -13.52
CA ILE A 26 -7.15 3.64 -14.13
C ILE A 26 -6.91 4.85 -15.04
N PHE A 27 -5.91 5.67 -14.75
CA PHE A 27 -5.55 6.85 -15.55
C PHE A 27 -4.22 6.61 -16.28
N PRO A 28 -4.19 5.79 -17.35
CA PRO A 28 -2.94 5.27 -17.87
C PRO A 28 -2.19 6.28 -18.75
N GLU A 29 -0.96 6.57 -18.34
CA GLU A 29 0.17 6.70 -19.26
C GLU A 29 1.04 5.42 -19.13
N PRO A 30 1.65 4.90 -20.22
CA PRO A 30 2.24 3.56 -20.23
C PRO A 30 3.26 3.26 -19.12
N ALA A 31 4.11 4.24 -18.78
CA ALA A 31 5.10 4.11 -17.71
C ALA A 31 4.46 4.14 -16.31
N THR A 32 3.40 4.93 -16.16
CA THR A 32 2.73 5.17 -14.89
C THR A 32 1.85 3.99 -14.48
N SER A 33 1.34 3.21 -15.45
CA SER A 33 0.61 1.96 -15.19
C SER A 33 1.50 0.82 -14.68
N ALA A 34 2.76 0.73 -15.14
CA ALA A 34 3.72 -0.22 -14.58
C ALA A 34 4.05 0.10 -13.11
N LEU A 35 4.23 1.38 -12.80
CA LEU A 35 4.36 1.86 -11.43
C LEU A 35 3.09 1.56 -10.61
N GLY A 36 1.91 1.79 -11.17
CA GLY A 36 0.63 1.49 -10.52
C GLY A 36 0.45 0.02 -10.16
N ALA A 37 0.76 -0.89 -11.08
CA ALA A 37 0.77 -2.32 -10.82
C ALA A 37 1.78 -2.70 -9.71
N GLY A 38 2.98 -2.09 -9.75
CA GLY A 38 3.99 -2.30 -8.70
C GLY A 38 3.52 -1.82 -7.32
N LEU A 39 2.90 -0.65 -7.23
CA LEU A 39 2.35 -0.12 -5.99
C LEU A 39 1.19 -0.96 -5.47
N LEU A 40 0.31 -1.47 -6.34
CA LEU A 40 -0.76 -2.38 -5.94
C LEU A 40 -0.22 -3.67 -5.32
N LEU A 41 0.75 -4.29 -5.98
CA LEU A 41 1.39 -5.50 -5.48
C LEU A 41 2.14 -5.24 -4.19
N PHE A 42 2.85 -4.12 -4.09
CA PHE A 42 3.59 -3.75 -2.89
C PHE A 42 2.66 -3.46 -1.71
N GLY A 43 1.60 -2.67 -1.90
CA GLY A 43 0.63 -2.37 -0.86
C GLY A 43 -0.12 -3.61 -0.39
N ALA A 44 -0.47 -4.53 -1.30
CA ALA A 44 -1.04 -5.82 -0.95
C ALA A 44 -0.06 -6.69 -0.16
N ALA A 45 1.21 -6.79 -0.59
CA ALA A 45 2.23 -7.56 0.12
C ALA A 45 2.50 -7.02 1.52
N TRP A 46 2.55 -5.69 1.67
CA TRP A 46 2.69 -5.03 2.97
C TRP A 46 1.45 -5.30 3.85
N TRP A 47 0.24 -5.14 3.32
CA TRP A 47 -0.98 -5.48 4.06
C TRP A 47 -0.93 -6.92 4.61
N PHE A 48 -0.55 -7.90 3.79
CA PHE A 48 -0.40 -9.28 4.24
C PHE A 48 0.71 -9.46 5.29
N TYR A 49 1.81 -8.74 5.16
CA TYR A 49 2.91 -8.75 6.14
C TYR A 49 2.46 -8.25 7.53
N GLU A 50 1.71 -7.15 7.59
CA GLU A 50 1.14 -6.62 8.85
C GLU A 50 0.19 -7.64 9.52
N TRP A 51 -0.62 -8.32 8.71
CA TRP A 51 -1.58 -9.32 9.20
C TRP A 51 -0.92 -10.57 9.78
N GLN A 52 0.30 -10.90 9.35
CA GLN A 52 1.08 -12.02 9.90
C GLN A 52 1.85 -11.65 11.17
N GLY A 53 1.63 -10.45 11.71
CA GLY A 53 2.32 -9.99 12.91
C GLY A 53 3.73 -9.49 12.61
N GLY A 54 3.93 -8.80 11.49
CA GLY A 54 5.17 -8.11 11.14
C GLY A 54 5.54 -7.00 12.14
N TYR A 55 5.95 -7.41 13.33
CA TYR A 55 6.38 -6.56 14.45
C TYR A 55 7.60 -7.19 15.15
#